data_AF-A0A8T3P9J1-F1
#
_entry.id   AF-A0A8T3P9J1-F1
#
_cell.length_a   1.000
_cell.length_b   1.000
_cell.length_c   1.000
_cell.angle_alpha   90.00
_cell.angle_beta   90.00
_cell.angle_gamma   90.00
#
_symmetry.space_group_name_H-M   'P 1'
#
loop_
_entity.id
_entity.type
_entity.pdbx_description
1 polymer ?
#
loop_
_entity_poly.entity_id
_entity_poly.type
_entity_poly.pdbx_seq_one_letter_code
_entity_poly.pdbx_strand_id
1 'polypeptide(L)'
;MTTDRVAFQGREGAANVGLRIGIVVMVLTSAVVHYSLGGTLFLLNAVGYLGLLVAFTLPFGPAERLQGLIRVALIGYAAATIVGWALMGPYFQLAYITKGIEVLLIAFLVAEGVRAGGVKAVVAELRSVPSELRGVPTELRALAGRRLSRTTA
;
A
#
# COMPACT_ATOMS: atom_id res chain seq x y z
N MET A 1 34.26 -18.03 -10.36
CA MET A 1 32.92 -18.28 -9.77
C MET A 1 32.54 -17.31 -8.63
N THR A 2 33.49 -16.59 -8.00
CA THR A 2 33.23 -15.69 -6.86
C THR A 2 32.82 -14.27 -7.27
N THR A 3 33.37 -13.74 -8.37
CA THR A 3 33.13 -12.36 -8.84
C THR A 3 31.67 -12.12 -9.26
N ASP A 4 31.03 -13.10 -9.89
CA ASP A 4 29.64 -12.99 -10.37
C ASP A 4 28.63 -12.88 -9.22
N ARG A 5 28.88 -13.55 -8.08
CA ARG A 5 28.02 -13.49 -6.91
C ARG A 5 28.03 -12.12 -6.24
N VAL A 6 29.21 -11.51 -6.12
CA VAL A 6 29.36 -10.17 -5.50
C VAL A 6 28.68 -9.11 -6.36
N ALA A 7 28.86 -9.17 -7.68
CA ALA A 7 28.19 -8.25 -8.61
C ALA A 7 26.66 -8.43 -8.64
N PHE A 8 26.16 -9.66 -8.47
CA PHE A 8 24.73 -9.94 -8.35
C PHE A 8 24.15 -9.40 -7.02
N GLN A 9 24.79 -9.71 -5.88
CA GLN A 9 24.38 -9.22 -4.57
C GLN A 9 24.37 -7.69 -4.48
N GLY A 10 25.37 -7.01 -5.08
CA GLY A 10 25.41 -5.55 -5.14
C GLY A 10 24.24 -4.94 -5.91
N ARG A 11 23.85 -5.55 -7.03
CA ARG A 11 22.68 -5.12 -7.82
C ARG A 11 21.37 -5.35 -7.08
N GLU A 12 21.25 -6.46 -6.35
CA GLU A 12 20.07 -6.74 -5.53
C GLU A 12 19.91 -5.75 -4.39
N GLY A 13 21.00 -5.40 -3.71
CA GLY A 13 21.04 -4.37 -2.68
C GLY A 13 20.64 -2.98 -3.22
N ALA A 14 21.25 -2.56 -4.33
CA ALA A 14 20.93 -1.28 -4.97
C ALA A 14 19.45 -1.17 -5.39
N ALA A 15 18.88 -2.24 -5.95
CA ALA A 15 17.47 -2.29 -6.30
C ALA A 15 16.54 -2.16 -5.07
N ASN A 16 16.90 -2.81 -3.95
CA ASN A 16 16.12 -2.71 -2.72
C ASN A 16 16.17 -1.29 -2.12
N VAL A 17 17.34 -0.66 -2.14
CA VAL A 17 17.51 0.74 -1.73
C VAL A 17 16.69 1.67 -2.63
N GLY A 18 16.75 1.47 -3.95
CA GLY A 18 15.96 2.25 -4.91
C GLY A 18 14.46 2.14 -4.68
N LEU A 19 13.94 0.94 -4.40
CA LEU A 19 12.53 0.74 -4.05
C LEU A 19 12.15 1.48 -2.77
N ARG A 20 12.97 1.38 -1.71
CA ARG A 20 12.70 2.07 -0.44
C ARG A 20 12.69 3.58 -0.60
N ILE A 21 13.66 4.15 -1.34
CA ILE A 21 13.69 5.58 -1.63
C ILE A 21 12.45 5.98 -2.42
N GLY A 22 12.08 5.22 -3.44
CA GLY A 22 10.85 5.46 -4.22
C GLY A 22 9.61 5.52 -3.34
N ILE A 23 9.41 4.50 -2.50
CA ILE A 23 8.30 4.44 -1.53
C ILE A 23 8.27 5.69 -0.64
N VAL A 24 9.41 6.03 -0.03
CA VAL A 24 9.51 7.20 0.86
C VAL A 24 9.12 8.49 0.12
N VAL A 25 9.68 8.71 -1.07
CA VAL A 25 9.38 9.88 -1.89
C VAL A 25 7.89 9.95 -2.23
N MET A 26 7.30 8.85 -2.72
CA MET A 26 5.89 8.81 -3.13
C MET A 26 4.93 9.03 -1.95
N VAL A 27 5.24 8.48 -0.78
CA VAL A 27 4.45 8.72 0.44
C VAL A 27 4.55 10.17 0.88
N LEU A 28 5.75 10.76 0.90
CA LEU A 28 5.94 12.17 1.24
C LEU A 28 5.23 13.10 0.25
N THR A 29 5.35 12.82 -1.06
CA THR A 29 4.63 13.59 -2.08
C THR A 29 3.13 13.51 -1.86
N SER A 30 2.59 12.32 -1.58
CA SER A 30 1.17 12.13 -1.29
C SER A 30 0.75 12.92 -0.04
N ALA A 31 1.52 12.84 1.05
CA ALA A 31 1.23 13.57 2.29
C ALA A 31 1.22 15.09 2.08
N VAL A 32 2.20 15.63 1.36
CA VAL A 32 2.29 17.07 1.05
C VAL A 32 1.10 17.54 0.22
N VAL A 33 0.70 16.76 -0.80
CA VAL A 33 -0.48 17.12 -1.62
C VAL A 33 -1.76 17.09 -0.79
N HIS A 34 -1.96 16.07 0.03
CA HIS A 34 -3.15 16.02 0.90
C HIS A 34 -3.15 17.19 1.90
N TYR A 35 -2.00 17.51 2.50
CA TYR A 35 -1.90 18.66 3.39
C TYR A 35 -2.23 19.98 2.68
N SER A 36 -1.76 20.17 1.44
CA SER A 36 -1.99 21.41 0.68
C SER A 36 -3.43 21.60 0.20
N LEU A 37 -4.20 20.52 0.03
CA LEU A 37 -5.63 20.60 -0.34
C LEU A 37 -6.51 21.13 0.80
N GLY A 38 -6.05 21.03 2.05
CA GLY A 38 -6.73 21.58 3.22
C GLY A 38 -8.02 20.84 3.61
N GLY A 39 -8.61 21.25 4.74
CA GLY A 39 -9.78 20.59 5.32
C GLY A 39 -9.45 19.32 6.10
N THR A 40 -10.38 18.91 6.98
CA THR A 40 -10.14 17.86 7.96
C THR A 40 -9.83 16.50 7.33
N LEU A 41 -10.57 16.11 6.28
CA LEU A 41 -10.37 14.80 5.63
C LEU A 41 -8.98 14.68 4.99
N PHE A 42 -8.54 15.72 4.28
CA PHE A 42 -7.22 15.71 3.64
C PHE A 42 -6.09 15.85 4.66
N LEU A 43 -6.28 16.61 5.73
CA LEU A 43 -5.32 16.66 6.84
C LEU A 43 -5.14 15.28 7.50
N LEU A 44 -6.24 14.57 7.78
CA LEU A 44 -6.18 13.21 8.30
C LEU A 44 -5.47 12.27 7.32
N ASN A 45 -5.65 12.46 6.00
CA ASN A 45 -4.91 11.72 4.99
C ASN A 45 -3.40 11.97 5.05
N ALA A 46 -2.99 13.23 5.15
CA ALA A 46 -1.58 13.60 5.28
C ALA A 46 -0.95 12.98 6.54
N VAL A 47 -1.65 13.07 7.68
CA VAL A 47 -1.19 12.50 8.95
C VAL A 47 -1.10 10.98 8.87
N GLY A 48 -2.07 10.29 8.27
CA GLY A 48 -2.02 8.84 8.12
C GLY A 48 -0.86 8.36 7.25
N TYR A 49 -0.59 9.05 6.12
CA TYR A 49 0.59 8.76 5.30
C TYR A 49 1.90 8.94 6.07
N LEU A 50 2.06 10.06 6.80
CA LEU A 50 3.26 10.32 7.58
C LEU A 50 3.43 9.32 8.73
N GLY A 51 2.35 8.99 9.44
CA GLY A 51 2.38 8.01 10.52
C GLY A 51 2.81 6.63 10.03
N LEU A 52 2.25 6.17 8.92
CA LEU A 52 2.63 4.90 8.30
C LEU A 52 4.05 4.94 7.72
N LEU A 53 4.52 6.07 7.20
CA LEU A 53 5.89 6.24 6.71
C LEU A 53 6.92 6.14 7.85
N VAL A 54 6.64 6.78 8.98
CA VAL A 54 7.48 6.69 10.17
C VAL A 54 7.55 5.22 10.63
N ALA A 55 6.40 4.55 10.72
CA ALA A 55 6.36 3.12 11.06
C ALA A 55 7.15 2.25 10.07
N PHE A 56 7.07 2.54 8.77
CA PHE A 56 7.76 1.80 7.71
C PHE A 56 9.28 1.98 7.72
N THR A 57 9.76 3.16 8.13
CA THR A 57 11.19 3.51 8.09
C THR A 57 11.95 3.22 9.38
N LEU A 58 11.26 2.99 10.50
CA LEU A 58 11.88 2.68 11.79
C LEU A 58 12.59 1.31 11.81
N PRO A 59 13.92 1.27 12.05
CA PRO A 59 14.70 0.03 11.99
C PRO A 59 14.90 -0.67 13.36
N PHE A 60 13.92 -0.61 14.28
CA PHE A 60 14.09 -1.19 15.63
C PHE A 60 12.81 -1.83 16.21
N GLY A 61 12.97 -2.90 16.99
CA GLY A 61 11.96 -3.43 17.91
C GLY A 61 10.82 -4.24 17.26
N PRO A 62 9.58 -4.23 17.81
CA PRO A 62 8.45 -4.98 17.26
C PRO A 62 8.06 -4.53 15.83
N ALA A 63 8.51 -3.35 15.38
CA ALA A 63 8.28 -2.86 14.02
C ALA A 63 8.86 -3.79 12.95
N GLU A 64 10.01 -4.46 13.18
CA GLU A 64 10.55 -5.45 12.23
C GLU A 64 9.60 -6.64 12.04
N ARG A 65 8.97 -7.10 13.13
CA ARG A 65 7.98 -8.18 13.08
C ARG A 65 6.68 -7.74 12.40
N LEU A 66 6.38 -6.45 12.46
CA LEU A 66 5.19 -5.83 11.90
C LEU A 66 5.43 -5.17 10.52
N GLN A 67 6.64 -5.19 9.96
CA GLN A 67 6.93 -4.51 8.69
C GLN A 67 6.02 -5.00 7.58
N GLY A 68 5.68 -6.29 7.60
CA GLY A 68 4.66 -6.81 6.71
C GLY A 68 3.28 -6.19 6.93
N LEU A 69 2.81 -6.17 8.17
CA LEU A 69 1.52 -5.54 8.48
C LEU A 69 1.51 -4.05 8.09
N ILE A 70 2.61 -3.33 8.31
CA ILE A 70 2.77 -1.92 7.94
C ILE A 70 2.73 -1.73 6.42
N ARG A 71 3.38 -2.62 5.65
CA ARG A 71 3.33 -2.60 4.19
C ARG A 71 1.90 -2.83 3.69
N VAL A 72 1.21 -3.85 4.20
CA VAL A 72 -0.21 -4.07 3.86
C VAL A 72 -1.07 -2.89 4.29
N ALA A 73 -0.81 -2.28 5.44
CA ALA A 73 -1.51 -1.08 5.88
C ALA A 73 -1.28 0.10 4.91
N LEU A 74 -0.05 0.35 4.46
CA LEU A 74 0.23 1.37 3.44
C LEU A 74 -0.47 1.08 2.10
N ILE A 75 -0.47 -0.18 1.64
CA ILE A 75 -1.18 -0.60 0.43
C ILE A 75 -2.68 -0.34 0.60
N GLY A 76 -3.28 -0.81 1.70
CA GLY A 76 -4.70 -0.64 1.99
C GLY A 76 -5.09 0.83 2.14
N TYR A 77 -4.23 1.64 2.75
CA TYR A 77 -4.43 3.07 2.92
C TYR A 77 -4.45 3.81 1.58
N ALA A 78 -3.43 3.57 0.74
CA ALA A 78 -3.41 4.15 -0.61
C ALA A 78 -4.57 3.66 -1.49
N ALA A 79 -4.97 2.39 -1.37
CA ALA A 79 -6.16 1.89 -2.05
C ALA A 79 -7.43 2.61 -1.57
N ALA A 80 -7.56 2.86 -0.27
CA ALA A 80 -8.70 3.57 0.30
C ALA A 80 -8.75 5.03 -0.16
N THR A 81 -7.62 5.74 -0.26
CA THR A 81 -7.60 7.11 -0.78
C THR A 81 -7.94 7.19 -2.26
N ILE A 82 -7.55 6.20 -3.07
CA ILE A 82 -7.95 6.07 -4.48
C ILE A 82 -9.45 5.83 -4.58
N VAL A 83 -9.98 4.83 -3.86
CA VAL A 83 -11.41 4.48 -3.89
C VAL A 83 -12.27 5.62 -3.38
N GLY A 84 -11.90 6.23 -2.25
CA GLY A 84 -12.62 7.37 -1.68
C GLY A 84 -12.72 8.54 -2.67
N TRP A 85 -11.61 8.88 -3.32
CA TRP A 85 -11.61 9.87 -4.40
C TRP A 85 -12.43 9.44 -5.61
N ALA A 86 -12.35 8.19 -6.04
CA ALA A 86 -13.10 7.70 -7.19
C ALA A 86 -14.62 7.82 -6.97
N LEU A 87 -15.07 7.67 -5.72
CA LEU A 87 -16.48 7.77 -5.32
C LEU A 87 -16.94 9.22 -5.10
N MET A 88 -16.09 10.09 -4.55
CA MET A 88 -16.49 11.42 -4.07
C MET A 88 -15.99 12.57 -4.95
N GLY A 89 -14.97 12.36 -5.78
CA GLY A 89 -14.24 13.42 -6.46
C GLY A 89 -13.44 14.31 -5.50
N PRO A 90 -13.02 15.52 -5.91
CA PRO A 90 -13.24 16.13 -7.23
C PRO A 90 -12.28 15.59 -8.32
N TYR A 91 -12.72 15.64 -9.57
CA TYR A 91 -12.00 15.07 -10.73
C TYR A 91 -11.25 16.14 -11.53
N PHE A 92 -10.05 16.51 -11.08
CA PHE A 92 -9.20 17.53 -11.71
C PHE A 92 -7.77 17.04 -11.87
N GLN A 93 -6.97 17.71 -12.70
CA GLN A 93 -5.68 17.22 -13.17
C GLN A 93 -4.73 16.79 -12.05
N LEU A 94 -4.58 17.62 -11.01
CA LEU A 94 -3.71 17.31 -9.88
C LEU A 94 -4.19 16.05 -9.14
N ALA A 95 -5.50 15.85 -8.99
CA ALA A 95 -6.04 14.65 -8.34
C ALA A 95 -5.64 13.38 -9.12
N TYR A 96 -5.79 13.38 -10.45
CA TYR A 96 -5.36 12.24 -11.28
C TYR A 96 -3.86 11.95 -11.16
N ILE A 97 -3.02 12.99 -11.13
CA ILE A 97 -1.57 12.84 -10.94
C ILE A 97 -1.28 12.18 -9.59
N THR A 98 -1.90 12.66 -8.52
CA THR A 98 -1.74 12.08 -7.17
C THR A 98 -2.21 10.63 -7.12
N LYS A 99 -3.29 10.26 -7.82
CA LYS A 99 -3.73 8.86 -7.91
C LYS A 99 -2.75 7.99 -8.68
N GLY A 100 -2.12 8.53 -9.72
CA GLY A 100 -1.00 7.85 -10.38
C GLY A 100 0.16 7.56 -9.44
N ILE A 101 0.52 8.52 -8.57
CA ILE A 101 1.56 8.35 -7.55
C ILE A 101 1.16 7.27 -6.54
N GLU A 102 -0.09 7.26 -6.08
CA GLU A 102 -0.60 6.24 -5.14
C GLU A 102 -0.62 4.84 -5.77
N VAL A 103 -0.96 4.71 -7.05
CA VAL A 103 -0.88 3.44 -7.79
C VAL A 103 0.57 2.95 -7.90
N LEU A 104 1.51 3.85 -8.23
CA LEU A 104 2.93 3.52 -8.28
C LEU A 104 3.48 3.13 -6.90
N LEU A 105 3.04 3.81 -5.84
CA LEU A 105 3.37 3.46 -4.46
C LEU A 105 2.95 2.02 -4.15
N ILE A 106 1.71 1.63 -4.48
CA ILE A 106 1.23 0.26 -4.30
C ILE A 106 2.13 -0.73 -5.07
N ALA A 107 2.45 -0.44 -6.32
CA ALA A 107 3.32 -1.29 -7.13
C ALA A 107 4.72 -1.46 -6.50
N PHE A 108 5.31 -0.37 -5.98
CA PHE A 108 6.62 -0.39 -5.32
C PHE A 108 6.57 -1.18 -4.00
N LEU A 109 5.52 -1.04 -3.20
CA LEU A 109 5.33 -1.81 -1.96
C LEU A 109 5.22 -3.31 -2.25
N VAL A 110 4.46 -3.69 -3.28
CA VAL A 110 4.36 -5.09 -3.71
C VAL A 110 5.72 -5.61 -4.18
N ALA A 111 6.44 -4.85 -5.00
CA ALA A 111 7.77 -5.24 -5.48
C ALA A 111 8.78 -5.39 -4.33
N GLU A 112 8.77 -4.48 -3.35
CA GLU A 112 9.62 -4.55 -2.17
C GLU A 112 9.29 -5.78 -1.32
N GLY A 113 8.01 -6.06 -1.06
CA GLY A 113 7.59 -7.25 -0.31
C GLY A 113 7.96 -8.56 -1.01
N VAL A 114 7.77 -8.65 -2.33
CA VAL A 114 8.18 -9.82 -3.12
C VAL A 114 9.69 -10.01 -3.09
N ARG A 115 10.49 -8.94 -3.09
CA ARG A 115 11.94 -9.05 -3.00
C ARG A 115 12.43 -9.36 -1.58
N ALA A 116 11.71 -8.94 -0.55
CA ALA A 116 12.04 -9.20 0.84
C ALA A 116 11.74 -10.65 1.28
N GLY A 117 10.67 -11.28 0.78
CA GLY A 117 10.27 -12.62 1.22
C GLY A 117 9.56 -13.49 0.18
N GLY A 118 9.49 -13.05 -1.07
CA GLY A 118 8.76 -13.72 -2.14
C GLY A 118 7.24 -13.56 -2.06
N VAL A 119 6.54 -13.99 -3.10
CA VAL A 119 5.06 -13.91 -3.19
C VAL A 119 4.38 -14.66 -2.03
N LYS A 120 4.96 -15.77 -1.57
CA LYS A 120 4.43 -16.53 -0.43
C LYS A 120 4.44 -15.73 0.88
N ALA A 121 5.46 -14.92 1.11
CA ALA A 121 5.52 -14.05 2.29
C ALA A 121 4.48 -12.94 2.20
N VAL A 122 4.31 -12.31 1.03
CA VAL A 122 3.26 -11.32 0.81
C VAL A 122 1.86 -11.93 1.05
N VAL A 123 1.62 -13.16 0.59
CA VAL A 123 0.36 -13.87 0.86
C VAL A 123 0.23 -14.20 2.34
N ALA A 124 1.29 -14.61 3.03
CA ALA A 124 1.29 -14.89 4.46
C ALA A 124 1.00 -13.63 5.29
N GLU A 125 1.51 -12.49 4.85
CA GLU A 125 1.30 -11.16 5.43
C GLU A 125 -0.15 -10.69 5.25
N LEU A 126 -0.73 -10.88 4.07
CA LEU A 126 -2.17 -10.69 3.88
C LEU A 126 -2.98 -11.66 4.76
N ARG A 127 -2.47 -12.86 5.01
CA ARG A 127 -3.05 -13.84 5.93
C ARG A 127 -2.74 -13.58 7.41
N SER A 128 -1.95 -12.58 7.77
CA SER A 128 -1.73 -12.22 9.17
C SER A 128 -2.69 -11.11 9.63
N VAL A 129 -3.22 -10.32 8.69
CA VAL A 129 -4.29 -9.33 8.93
C VAL A 129 -5.49 -10.02 9.61
N PRO A 130 -6.10 -9.51 10.69
CA PRO A 130 -7.31 -10.13 11.28
C PRO A 130 -8.40 -10.44 10.25
N SER A 131 -9.10 -11.58 10.36
CA SER A 131 -10.14 -12.00 9.39
C SER A 131 -11.30 -11.01 9.29
N GLU A 132 -11.57 -10.30 10.37
CA GLU A 132 -12.49 -9.15 10.48
C GLU A 132 -12.14 -8.04 9.49
N LEU A 133 -10.85 -7.85 9.20
CA LEU A 133 -10.32 -6.82 8.30
C LEU A 133 -10.05 -7.32 6.87
N ARG A 134 -10.14 -8.63 6.61
CA ARG A 134 -9.97 -9.23 5.26
C ARG A 134 -11.27 -9.29 4.45
N GLY A 135 -12.41 -8.96 5.06
CA GLY A 135 -13.73 -9.21 4.50
C GLY A 135 -14.28 -8.08 3.64
N VAL A 136 -14.81 -8.43 2.48
CA VAL A 136 -15.98 -7.74 1.92
C VAL A 136 -17.14 -7.99 2.91
N PRO A 137 -17.92 -6.96 3.33
CA PRO A 137 -19.04 -7.10 4.26
C PRO A 137 -19.86 -8.36 3.98
N THR A 138 -20.22 -9.10 5.03
CA THR A 138 -21.03 -10.34 4.93
C THR A 138 -22.32 -10.08 4.13
N GLU A 139 -22.85 -8.87 4.21
CA GLU A 139 -24.00 -8.41 3.42
C GLU A 139 -23.75 -8.40 1.92
N LEU A 140 -22.57 -7.95 1.47
CA LEU A 140 -22.20 -7.93 0.06
C LEU A 140 -21.94 -9.35 -0.48
N ARG A 141 -21.43 -10.27 0.36
CA ARG A 141 -21.36 -11.71 0.01
C ARG A 141 -22.75 -12.34 -0.12
N ALA A 142 -23.68 -12.00 0.79
CA ALA A 142 -25.06 -12.45 0.74
C ALA A 142 -25.83 -11.85 -0.46
N LEU A 143 -25.50 -10.62 -0.87
CA LEU A 143 -26.07 -9.98 -2.05
C LEU A 143 -25.56 -10.62 -3.35
N ALA A 144 -24.28 -10.97 -3.42
CA ALA A 144 -23.73 -11.74 -4.55
C ALA A 144 -24.39 -13.12 -4.69
N GLY A 145 -24.60 -13.82 -3.57
CA GLY A 145 -25.33 -15.10 -3.56
C GLY A 145 -26.80 -14.97 -4.00
N ARG A 146 -27.51 -13.92 -3.57
CA ARG A 146 -28.92 -13.66 -3.96
C ARG A 146 -29.11 -13.25 -5.41
N ARG A 147 -28.10 -12.65 -6.04
CA ARG A 147 -28.17 -12.25 -7.46
C ARG A 147 -28.01 -13.44 -8.40
N LEU A 148 -27.27 -14.47 -7.97
CA LEU A 148 -27.06 -15.70 -8.75
C LEU A 148 -28.28 -16.62 -8.72
N SER A 149 -29.04 -16.64 -7.62
CA SER A 149 -30.25 -17.47 -7.51
C SER A 149 -31.47 -16.94 -8.26
N ARG A 150 -31.52 -15.63 -8.57
CA ARG A 150 -32.61 -15.00 -9.34
C ARG A 150 -32.48 -15.14 -10.86
N THR A 151 -31.31 -15.51 -11.37
CA THR A 151 -31.09 -15.71 -12.81
C THR A 151 -31.36 -17.17 -13.25
N THR A 152 -31.49 -18.09 -12.30
CA THR A 152 -31.71 -19.52 -12.56
C THR A 152 -33.16 -20.00 -12.31
N ALA A 153 -34.10 -19.07 -12.18
CA ALA A 153 -35.54 -19.33 -12.06
C ALA A 153 -36.29 -18.61 -13.19
#